data_AF-A0A433RQH0-F1
#
_entry.id   AF-A0A433RQH0-F1
#
_cell.length_a   1.000
_cell.length_b   1.000
_cell.length_c   1.000
_cell.angle_alpha   90.00
_cell.angle_beta   90.00
_cell.angle_gamma   90.00
#
_symmetry.space_group_name_H-M   'P 1'
#
loop_
_entity.id
_entity.type
_entity.pdbx_description
1 polymer ?
#
loop_
_entity_poly.entity_id
_entity_poly.type
_entity_poly.pdbx_seq_one_letter_code
_entity_poly.pdbx_strand_id
1 'polypeptide(L)'
;MQAKKLTLKAEEYTQSALPSNQSMIMFHGKLYVAVTKTHVIPATQDYQSDVYEFNGSLLQLNPKTLKIEKKIAIKDKNFNPDTLAVVQNKLVILDTFEKAYMMDKTTKITAMKFKIDKQMKNELAQMDTNSDQITVINQTAYIFTQYVKNEKTRGEINAYNLKTGQHLSRTIIPYPAKDYYIMTFAVID
;
A
#
# COMPACT_ATOMS: atom_id res chain seq x y z
N MET A 1 2.06 -25.22 22.21
CA MET A 1 1.56 -24.00 21.54
C MET A 1 0.71 -24.43 20.35
N GLN A 2 -0.58 -24.07 20.28
CA GLN A 2 -1.41 -24.34 19.08
C GLN A 2 -1.42 -23.08 18.21
N ALA A 3 -1.02 -23.22 16.94
CA ALA A 3 -1.17 -22.18 15.95
C ALA A 3 -2.67 -21.94 15.69
N LYS A 4 -3.12 -20.68 15.73
CA LYS A 4 -4.48 -20.29 15.35
C LYS A 4 -4.46 -19.83 13.90
N LYS A 5 -5.32 -20.40 13.07
CA LYS A 5 -5.47 -20.00 11.67
C LYS A 5 -6.50 -18.87 11.57
N LEU A 6 -6.14 -17.80 10.87
CA LEU A 6 -7.11 -16.80 10.45
C LEU A 6 -8.00 -17.43 9.35
N THR A 7 -9.31 -17.46 9.58
CA THR A 7 -10.28 -17.95 8.59
C THR A 7 -11.14 -16.77 8.16
N LEU A 8 -10.89 -16.28 6.95
CA LEU A 8 -11.70 -15.25 6.28
C LEU A 8 -12.68 -15.93 5.32
N LYS A 9 -13.79 -15.27 5.01
CA LYS A 9 -14.65 -15.66 3.88
C LYS A 9 -13.96 -15.31 2.56
N ALA A 10 -14.40 -15.91 1.45
CA ALA A 10 -13.78 -15.70 0.14
C ALA A 10 -13.70 -14.21 -0.25
N GLU A 11 -14.74 -13.44 0.06
CA GLU A 11 -14.84 -12.00 -0.17
C GLU A 11 -14.01 -11.13 0.80
N GLU A 12 -13.42 -11.75 1.82
CA GLU A 12 -12.60 -11.10 2.84
C GLU A 12 -11.11 -11.38 2.62
N TYR A 13 -10.73 -12.21 1.65
CA TYR A 13 -9.34 -12.30 1.19
C TYR A 13 -9.05 -11.25 0.12
N THR A 14 -7.79 -10.82 0.04
CA THR A 14 -7.34 -10.08 -1.14
C THR A 14 -7.49 -10.97 -2.36
N GLN A 15 -8.26 -10.50 -3.33
CA GLN A 15 -8.45 -11.12 -4.64
C GLN A 15 -7.72 -10.25 -5.66
N SER A 16 -6.40 -10.40 -5.74
CA SER A 16 -5.55 -9.76 -6.74
C SER A 16 -5.02 -10.80 -7.72
N ALA A 17 -4.89 -10.43 -9.00
CA ALA A 17 -4.23 -11.25 -10.01
C ALA A 17 -2.69 -11.31 -9.83
N LEU A 18 -2.16 -10.51 -8.90
CA LEU A 18 -0.75 -10.44 -8.54
C LEU A 18 -0.55 -10.90 -7.09
N PRO A 19 0.59 -11.52 -6.73
CA PRO A 19 0.91 -11.80 -5.34
C PRO A 19 0.95 -10.46 -4.56
N SER A 20 -0.02 -10.24 -3.67
CA SER A 20 -0.05 -9.06 -2.82
C SER A 20 0.61 -9.36 -1.48
N ASN A 21 1.47 -8.46 -1.01
CA ASN A 21 1.98 -8.49 0.37
C ASN A 21 0.86 -8.03 1.30
N GLN A 22 -0.01 -8.96 1.71
CA GLN A 22 -1.10 -8.64 2.62
C GLN A 22 -0.52 -8.15 3.96
N SER A 23 -0.56 -6.83 4.13
CA SER A 23 0.01 -6.18 5.31
C SER A 23 -0.93 -6.31 6.51
N MET A 24 -0.34 -6.66 7.65
CA MET A 24 -1.03 -6.81 8.92
C MET A 24 -0.29 -6.04 10.00
N ILE A 25 -1.01 -5.27 10.83
CA ILE A 25 -0.38 -4.46 11.86
C ILE A 25 -1.21 -4.39 13.13
N MET A 26 -0.54 -4.26 14.26
CA MET A 26 -1.16 -4.04 15.56
C MET A 26 -1.32 -2.55 15.82
N PHE A 27 -2.54 -2.08 16.05
CA PHE A 27 -2.83 -0.68 16.37
C PHE A 27 -3.89 -0.61 17.47
N HIS A 28 -3.60 0.09 18.57
CA HIS A 28 -4.51 0.18 19.73
C HIS A 28 -5.07 -1.17 20.23
N GLY A 29 -4.23 -2.21 20.27
CA GLY A 29 -4.63 -3.55 20.75
C GLY A 29 -5.59 -4.30 19.81
N LYS A 30 -5.78 -3.81 18.58
CA LYS A 30 -6.58 -4.45 17.52
C LYS A 30 -5.73 -4.70 16.28
N LEU A 31 -5.95 -5.84 15.66
CA LEU A 31 -5.19 -6.28 14.50
C LEU A 31 -5.87 -5.71 13.26
N TYR A 32 -5.13 -5.06 12.40
CA TYR A 32 -5.67 -4.50 11.16
C TYR A 32 -5.04 -5.21 9.98
N VAL A 33 -5.90 -5.59 9.03
CA VAL A 33 -5.51 -6.24 7.79
C VAL A 33 -6.13 -5.46 6.64
N ALA A 34 -5.30 -5.10 5.67
CA ALA A 34 -5.75 -4.56 4.40
C ALA A 34 -6.20 -5.69 3.48
N VAL A 35 -7.34 -5.49 2.81
CA VAL A 35 -7.88 -6.45 1.84
C VAL A 35 -8.35 -5.70 0.61
N THR A 36 -8.03 -6.22 -0.57
CA THR A 36 -8.45 -5.62 -1.85
C THR A 36 -9.20 -6.64 -2.69
N LYS A 37 -10.36 -6.26 -3.23
CA LYS A 37 -11.03 -7.05 -4.25
C LYS A 37 -10.83 -6.42 -5.62
N THR A 38 -10.26 -7.18 -6.55
CA THR A 38 -10.14 -6.77 -7.96
C THR A 38 -11.38 -7.18 -8.73
N HIS A 39 -11.95 -6.26 -9.49
CA HIS A 39 -12.99 -6.53 -10.48
C HIS A 39 -12.41 -6.27 -11.87
N VAL A 40 -12.46 -7.27 -12.74
CA VAL A 40 -11.98 -7.15 -14.13
C VAL A 40 -13.19 -6.84 -15.01
N ILE A 41 -13.14 -5.68 -15.66
CA ILE A 41 -14.05 -5.27 -16.71
C ILE A 41 -13.35 -5.61 -18.04
N PRO A 42 -13.86 -6.58 -18.83
CA PRO A 42 -13.22 -6.97 -20.08
C PRO A 42 -13.14 -5.82 -21.07
N ALA A 43 -12.17 -5.86 -21.98
CA ALA A 43 -12.07 -4.94 -23.11
C ALA A 43 -13.40 -4.86 -23.88
N THR A 44 -13.85 -3.64 -24.18
CA THR A 44 -15.06 -3.35 -24.95
C THR A 44 -14.73 -2.36 -26.08
N GLN A 45 -15.72 -1.92 -26.86
CA GLN A 45 -15.50 -0.82 -27.82
C GLN A 45 -15.06 0.49 -27.15
N ASP A 46 -15.41 0.68 -25.88
CA ASP A 46 -15.03 1.85 -25.07
C ASP A 46 -13.71 1.65 -24.32
N TYR A 47 -13.24 0.41 -24.19
CA TYR A 47 -12.00 0.04 -23.48
C TYR A 47 -11.10 -0.81 -24.37
N GLN A 48 -10.01 -0.22 -24.87
CA GLN A 48 -9.06 -0.92 -25.76
C GLN A 48 -8.29 -2.08 -25.08
N SER A 49 -8.43 -2.23 -23.76
CA SER A 49 -7.88 -3.32 -22.95
C SER A 49 -8.78 -3.58 -21.74
N ASP A 50 -8.58 -4.70 -21.06
CA ASP A 50 -9.24 -4.97 -19.77
C ASP A 50 -8.97 -3.84 -18.78
N VAL A 51 -9.99 -3.47 -17.99
CA VAL A 51 -9.92 -2.48 -16.92
C VAL A 51 -10.04 -3.18 -15.57
N TYR A 52 -9.15 -2.83 -14.64
CA TYR A 52 -9.14 -3.38 -13.29
C TYR A 52 -9.65 -2.33 -12.30
N GLU A 53 -10.76 -2.61 -11.64
CA GLU A 53 -11.29 -1.81 -10.52
C GLU A 53 -10.92 -2.45 -9.18
N PHE A 54 -10.58 -1.64 -8.17
CA PHE A 54 -10.12 -2.11 -6.87
C PHE A 54 -11.00 -1.62 -5.74
N ASN A 55 -11.62 -2.54 -5.00
CA ASN A 55 -12.42 -2.23 -3.82
C ASN A 55 -11.70 -2.68 -2.55
N GLY A 56 -10.85 -1.81 -2.02
CA GLY A 56 -10.10 -2.04 -0.79
C GLY A 56 -10.92 -1.81 0.49
N SER A 57 -10.58 -2.51 1.56
CA SER A 57 -11.08 -2.23 2.90
C SER A 57 -10.08 -2.61 3.99
N LEU A 58 -10.30 -2.09 5.21
CA LEU A 58 -9.57 -2.52 6.39
C LEU A 58 -10.45 -3.42 7.26
N LEU A 59 -9.96 -4.61 7.53
CA LEU A 59 -10.54 -5.51 8.52
C LEU A 59 -9.90 -5.22 9.88
N GLN A 60 -10.71 -4.95 10.89
CA GLN A 60 -10.28 -4.91 12.29
C GLN A 60 -10.59 -6.26 12.93
N LEU A 61 -9.58 -6.92 13.47
CA LEU A 61 -9.67 -8.23 14.10
C LEU A 61 -9.28 -8.17 15.57
N ASN A 62 -9.88 -9.06 16.35
CA ASN A 62 -9.44 -9.35 17.70
C ASN A 62 -8.13 -10.16 17.65
N PRO A 63 -7.01 -9.70 18.24
CA PRO A 63 -5.74 -10.43 18.12
C PRO A 63 -5.73 -11.77 18.84
N LYS A 64 -6.59 -11.98 19.85
CA LYS A 64 -6.65 -13.25 20.62
C LYS A 64 -7.47 -14.32 19.91
N THR A 65 -8.54 -13.91 19.23
CA THR A 65 -9.52 -14.84 18.60
C THR A 65 -9.44 -14.86 17.08
N LEU A 66 -8.75 -13.88 16.46
CA LEU A 66 -8.69 -13.65 15.02
C LEU A 66 -10.06 -13.47 14.35
N LYS A 67 -11.10 -13.15 15.13
CA LYS A 67 -12.43 -12.82 14.59
C LYS A 67 -12.46 -11.38 14.10
N ILE A 68 -13.10 -11.14 12.96
CA ILE A 68 -13.40 -9.80 12.46
C ILE A 68 -14.39 -9.14 13.41
N GLU A 69 -14.03 -7.97 13.93
CA GLU A 69 -14.88 -7.14 14.78
C GLU A 69 -15.51 -5.98 14.01
N LYS A 70 -14.80 -5.45 12.98
CA LYS A 70 -15.29 -4.33 12.16
C LYS A 70 -14.70 -4.40 10.75
N LYS A 71 -15.51 -4.03 9.76
CA LYS A 71 -15.05 -3.74 8.39
C LYS A 71 -15.10 -2.23 8.19
N ILE A 72 -13.97 -1.63 7.84
CA ILE A 72 -13.82 -0.19 7.67
C ILE A 72 -13.64 0.06 6.17
N ALA A 73 -14.67 0.64 5.55
CA ALA A 73 -14.62 1.03 4.16
C ALA A 73 -13.86 2.36 4.00
N ILE A 74 -12.99 2.42 3.00
CA ILE A 74 -12.37 3.66 2.54
C ILE A 74 -13.18 4.13 1.33
N LYS A 75 -13.63 5.38 1.34
CA LYS A 75 -14.46 5.94 0.26
C LYS A 75 -13.61 6.33 -0.97
N ASP A 76 -12.92 5.35 -1.54
CA ASP A 76 -12.20 5.45 -2.80
C ASP A 76 -12.43 4.18 -3.61
N LYS A 77 -12.92 4.35 -4.83
CA LYS A 77 -13.35 3.27 -5.73
C LYS A 77 -12.20 2.48 -6.34
N ASN A 78 -10.97 2.98 -6.20
CA ASN A 78 -9.75 2.31 -6.66
C ASN A 78 -8.74 2.14 -5.51
N PHE A 79 -9.24 2.07 -4.28
CA PHE A 79 -8.39 1.85 -3.11
C PHE A 79 -7.74 0.47 -3.19
N ASN A 80 -6.41 0.46 -3.29
CA ASN A 80 -5.59 -0.74 -3.33
C ASN A 80 -4.48 -0.63 -2.28
N PRO A 81 -4.80 -0.83 -0.99
CA PRO A 81 -3.81 -0.73 0.07
C PRO A 81 -2.68 -1.73 -0.12
N ASP A 82 -1.47 -1.19 -0.15
CA ASP A 82 -0.23 -1.96 -0.29
C ASP A 82 0.34 -2.30 1.09
N THR A 83 0.60 -1.26 1.90
CA THR A 83 1.29 -1.42 3.18
C THR A 83 0.70 -0.60 4.33
N LEU A 84 0.93 -1.06 5.57
CA LEU A 84 0.42 -0.46 6.80
C LEU A 84 1.58 -0.07 7.73
N ALA A 85 1.50 1.09 8.37
CA ALA A 85 2.45 1.56 9.38
C ALA A 85 1.77 2.30 10.53
N VAL A 86 2.39 2.34 11.72
CA VAL A 86 1.87 3.11 12.87
C VAL A 86 2.79 4.29 13.16
N VAL A 87 2.19 5.48 13.28
CA VAL A 87 2.90 6.76 13.34
C VAL A 87 2.18 7.70 14.27
N GLN A 88 2.84 8.14 15.36
CA GLN A 88 2.26 9.11 16.31
C GLN A 88 0.80 8.82 16.66
N ASN A 89 0.50 7.56 17.01
CA ASN A 89 -0.83 7.12 17.38
C ASN A 89 -1.88 7.21 16.25
N LYS A 90 -1.44 7.09 15.00
CA LYS A 90 -2.28 6.93 13.80
C LYS A 90 -1.82 5.71 13.02
N LEU A 91 -2.78 5.04 12.39
CA LEU A 91 -2.51 4.01 11.40
C LEU A 91 -2.39 4.70 10.04
N VAL A 92 -1.25 4.55 9.38
CA VAL A 92 -0.99 4.99 8.02
C VAL A 92 -1.19 3.81 7.08
N ILE A 93 -1.93 4.05 6.01
CA ILE A 93 -2.32 3.05 5.02
C ILE A 93 -1.84 3.58 3.68
N LEU A 94 -0.81 2.97 3.11
CA LEU A 94 -0.33 3.33 1.79
C LEU A 94 -1.25 2.70 0.74
N ASP A 95 -1.75 3.53 -0.16
CA ASP A 95 -2.63 3.11 -1.27
C ASP A 95 -1.81 2.99 -2.54
N THR A 96 -1.14 4.07 -2.90
CA THR A 96 -0.23 4.13 -4.03
C THR A 96 0.94 5.04 -3.69
N PHE A 97 1.91 5.14 -4.60
CA PHE A 97 2.99 6.12 -4.50
C PHE A 97 2.50 7.56 -4.30
N GLU A 98 1.30 7.91 -4.78
CA GLU A 98 0.81 9.29 -4.74
C GLU A 98 -0.04 9.59 -3.51
N LYS A 99 -0.46 8.56 -2.77
CA LYS A 99 -1.55 8.70 -1.80
C LYS A 99 -1.43 7.73 -0.64
N ALA A 100 -1.70 8.26 0.55
CA ALA A 100 -1.89 7.49 1.76
C ALA A 100 -3.18 7.90 2.47
N TYR A 101 -3.60 7.08 3.43
CA TYR A 101 -4.67 7.40 4.36
C TYR A 101 -4.15 7.33 5.78
N MET A 102 -4.65 8.22 6.63
CA MET A 102 -4.40 8.18 8.07
C MET A 102 -5.70 7.88 8.79
N MET A 103 -5.68 6.86 9.64
CA MET A 103 -6.77 6.50 10.52
C MET A 103 -6.37 6.81 11.98
N ASP A 104 -7.22 7.54 12.67
CA ASP A 104 -7.04 7.79 14.11
C ASP A 104 -7.64 6.67 14.97
N LYS A 105 -7.50 6.80 16.30
CA LYS A 105 -8.07 5.85 17.28
C LYS A 105 -9.60 5.73 17.24
N THR A 106 -10.29 6.70 16.66
CA THR A 106 -11.75 6.71 16.51
C THR A 106 -12.21 6.08 15.19
N THR A 107 -11.28 5.52 14.41
CA THR A 107 -11.49 4.99 13.06
C THR A 107 -11.84 6.04 12.01
N LYS A 108 -11.64 7.33 12.31
CA LYS A 108 -11.81 8.39 11.32
C LYS A 108 -10.63 8.37 10.36
N ILE A 109 -10.94 8.31 9.06
CA ILE A 109 -9.97 8.26 7.98
C ILE A 109 -9.83 9.63 7.31
N THR A 110 -8.60 10.05 7.07
CA THR A 110 -8.26 11.25 6.30
C THR A 110 -7.27 10.89 5.20
N ALA A 111 -7.56 11.30 3.97
CA ALA A 111 -6.65 11.10 2.84
C ALA A 111 -5.50 12.10 2.87
N MET A 112 -4.34 11.66 2.39
CA MET A 112 -3.13 12.45 2.19
C MET A 112 -2.62 12.22 0.78
N LYS A 113 -2.23 13.30 0.10
CA LYS A 113 -1.55 13.22 -1.19
C LYS A 113 -0.09 13.60 -1.04
N PHE A 114 0.79 12.83 -1.65
CA PHE A 114 2.20 13.15 -1.74
C PHE A 114 2.44 14.17 -2.86
N LYS A 115 3.28 15.16 -2.55
CA LYS A 115 3.68 16.19 -3.51
C LYS A 115 4.81 15.63 -4.36
N ILE A 116 4.44 15.10 -5.51
CA ILE A 116 5.37 14.60 -6.53
C ILE A 116 5.68 15.71 -7.54
N ASP A 117 6.95 15.86 -7.90
CA ASP A 117 7.38 16.85 -8.88
C ASP A 117 7.06 16.42 -10.33
N LYS A 118 7.29 17.33 -11.28
CA LYS A 118 6.98 17.08 -12.70
C LYS A 118 7.85 15.98 -13.29
N GLN A 119 9.11 15.87 -12.89
CA GLN A 119 10.01 14.83 -13.39
C GLN A 119 9.51 13.46 -12.97
N MET A 120 9.18 13.31 -11.69
CA MET A 120 8.66 12.07 -11.11
C MET A 120 7.33 11.66 -11.74
N LYS A 121 6.41 12.61 -11.97
CA LYS A 121 5.18 12.36 -12.73
C LYS A 121 5.44 11.83 -14.15
N ASN A 122 6.40 12.43 -14.85
CA ASN A 122 6.75 12.00 -16.20
C ASN A 122 7.36 10.59 -16.20
N GLU A 123 8.16 10.25 -15.18
CA GLU A 123 8.75 8.93 -15.03
C GLU A 123 7.69 7.87 -14.70
N LEU A 124 6.77 8.16 -13.76
CA LEU A 124 5.62 7.30 -13.42
C LEU A 124 4.70 7.05 -14.63
N ALA A 125 4.56 8.02 -15.54
CA ALA A 125 3.73 7.87 -16.74
C ALA A 125 4.38 7.02 -17.85
N GLN A 126 5.67 6.73 -17.75
CA GLN A 126 6.45 6.05 -18.81
C GLN A 126 7.00 4.68 -18.39
N MET A 127 6.78 4.27 -17.15
CA MET A 127 7.32 3.07 -16.55
C MET A 127 6.21 2.37 -15.79
N ASP A 128 6.18 1.05 -15.83
CA ASP A 128 5.35 0.29 -14.90
C ASP A 128 5.93 0.46 -13.51
N THR A 129 5.10 0.80 -12.53
CA THR A 129 5.54 1.08 -11.17
C THR A 129 4.86 0.18 -10.16
N ASN A 130 5.68 -0.50 -9.37
CA ASN A 130 5.22 -1.25 -8.21
C ASN A 130 5.74 -0.53 -6.97
N SER A 131 4.82 -0.07 -6.11
CA SER A 131 5.18 0.28 -4.74
C SER A 131 5.18 -1.02 -3.97
N ASP A 132 6.31 -1.37 -3.34
CA ASP A 132 6.43 -2.68 -2.69
C ASP A 132 6.46 -2.55 -1.15
N GLN A 133 6.86 -1.39 -0.62
CA GLN A 133 6.99 -1.23 0.82
C GLN A 133 6.96 0.23 1.31
N ILE A 134 6.32 0.45 2.45
CA ILE A 134 6.50 1.64 3.29
C ILE A 134 7.19 1.27 4.61
N THR A 135 8.11 2.13 5.03
CA THR A 135 8.59 2.19 6.41
C THR A 135 8.39 3.61 6.90
N VAL A 136 7.92 3.79 8.14
CA VAL A 136 7.77 5.12 8.72
C VAL A 136 8.63 5.27 9.96
N ILE A 137 9.38 6.37 10.00
CA ILE A 137 10.07 6.84 11.20
C ILE A 137 9.62 8.25 11.52
N ASN A 138 9.25 8.50 12.78
CA ASN A 138 8.81 9.80 13.26
C ASN A 138 7.63 10.37 12.45
N GLN A 139 7.87 11.34 11.57
CA GLN A 139 6.85 11.90 10.65
C GLN A 139 7.25 11.73 9.18
N THR A 140 8.20 10.85 8.90
CA THR A 140 8.75 10.63 7.57
C THR A 140 8.39 9.23 7.09
N ALA A 141 7.57 9.16 6.04
CA ALA A 141 7.34 7.94 5.30
C ALA A 141 8.46 7.75 4.29
N TYR A 142 9.05 6.57 4.30
CA TYR A 142 9.97 6.09 3.28
C TYR A 142 9.20 5.08 2.44
N ILE A 143 9.08 5.34 1.15
CA ILE A 143 8.35 4.49 0.21
C ILE A 143 9.36 3.95 -0.78
N PHE A 144 9.45 2.62 -0.86
CA PHE A 144 10.20 1.95 -1.90
C PHE A 144 9.31 1.73 -3.13
N THR A 145 9.82 2.15 -4.29
CA THR A 145 9.14 1.99 -5.57
C THR A 145 10.10 1.37 -6.57
N GLN A 146 9.65 0.32 -7.22
CA GLN A 146 10.30 -0.30 -8.35
C GLN A 146 9.72 0.28 -9.65
N TYR A 147 10.60 0.75 -10.52
CA TYR A 147 10.27 1.20 -11.87
C TYR A 147 10.76 0.17 -12.87
N VAL A 148 9.89 -0.27 -13.78
CA VAL A 148 10.18 -1.27 -14.81
C VAL A 148 9.90 -0.67 -16.20
N LYS A 149 10.92 -0.70 -17.09
CA LYS A 149 10.77 -0.29 -18.49
C LYS A 149 11.72 -1.08 -19.39
N ASN A 150 11.19 -1.88 -20.32
CA ASN A 150 11.97 -2.61 -21.33
C ASN A 150 13.21 -3.30 -20.73
N GLU A 151 13.00 -4.18 -19.73
CA GLU A 151 14.05 -4.91 -18.99
C GLU A 151 14.98 -4.04 -18.13
N LYS A 152 14.83 -2.71 -18.11
CA LYS A 152 15.53 -1.85 -17.15
C LYS A 152 14.70 -1.72 -15.89
N THR A 153 15.28 -2.16 -14.78
CA THR A 153 14.70 -1.98 -13.46
C THR A 153 15.50 -0.95 -12.67
N ARG A 154 14.80 -0.08 -11.95
CA ARG A 154 15.39 0.86 -11.00
C ARG A 154 14.56 0.85 -9.73
N GLY A 155 15.22 0.70 -8.60
CA GLY A 155 14.60 0.88 -7.30
C GLY A 155 14.78 2.31 -6.81
N GLU A 156 13.82 2.83 -6.07
CA GLU A 156 13.94 4.13 -5.42
C GLU A 156 13.34 4.11 -4.03
N ILE A 157 13.99 4.79 -3.10
CA ILE A 157 13.38 5.13 -1.81
C ILE A 157 13.10 6.63 -1.81
N ASN A 158 11.83 6.99 -1.72
CA ASN A 158 11.38 8.37 -1.61
C ASN A 158 10.92 8.64 -0.18
N ALA A 159 11.44 9.70 0.43
CA ALA A 159 11.06 10.14 1.77
C ALA A 159 10.03 11.28 1.68
N TYR A 160 8.93 11.16 2.42
CA TYR A 160 7.85 12.13 2.45
C TYR A 160 7.48 12.52 3.87
N ASN A 161 7.24 13.81 4.09
CA ASN A 161 6.66 14.30 5.32
C ASN A 161 5.17 13.92 5.39
N LEU A 162 4.80 13.09 6.35
CA LEU A 162 3.42 12.62 6.56
C LEU A 162 2.47 13.65 7.17
N LYS A 163 2.91 14.88 7.44
CA LYS A 163 2.02 15.97 7.83
C LYS A 163 1.65 16.84 6.63
N THR A 164 2.60 17.08 5.73
CA THR A 164 2.45 18.04 4.62
C THR A 164 2.38 17.38 3.25
N GLY A 165 2.69 16.08 3.15
CA GLY A 165 2.89 15.35 1.91
C GLY A 165 4.16 15.77 1.15
N GLN A 166 5.01 16.63 1.72
CA GLN A 166 6.19 17.16 1.03
C GLN A 166 7.24 16.07 0.80
N HIS A 167 7.75 15.99 -0.43
CA HIS A 167 8.91 15.18 -0.77
C HIS A 167 10.17 15.77 -0.09
N LEU A 168 10.91 14.93 0.63
CA LEU A 168 12.08 15.31 1.43
C LEU A 168 13.39 14.87 0.78
N SER A 169 13.45 13.65 0.26
CA SER A 169 14.65 13.10 -0.37
C SER A 169 14.33 11.92 -1.26
N ARG A 170 15.18 11.72 -2.27
CA ARG A 170 15.15 10.59 -3.19
C ARG A 170 16.48 9.88 -3.19
N THR A 171 16.44 8.56 -3.00
CA THR A 171 17.61 7.68 -3.09
C THR A 171 17.39 6.68 -4.21
N ILE A 172 18.26 6.69 -5.21
CA ILE A 172 18.22 5.74 -6.32
C ILE A 172 18.99 4.48 -5.91
N ILE A 173 18.36 3.33 -6.04
CA ILE A 173 18.95 2.02 -5.78
C ILE A 173 19.27 1.37 -7.13
N PRO A 174 20.55 1.10 -7.42
CA PRO A 174 20.92 0.29 -8.57
C PRO A 174 20.29 -1.10 -8.42
N TYR A 175 19.50 -1.52 -9.40
CA TYR A 175 18.77 -2.77 -9.34
C TYR A 175 19.16 -3.65 -10.53
N PRO A 176 19.55 -4.92 -10.32
CA PRO A 176 19.82 -5.82 -11.42
C PRO A 176 18.49 -6.21 -12.11
N ALA A 177 18.43 -6.01 -13.42
CA ALA A 177 17.28 -6.26 -14.30
C ALA A 177 16.60 -7.63 -14.20
N LYS A 178 17.28 -8.66 -13.66
CA LYS A 178 16.98 -10.05 -14.01
C LYS A 178 16.06 -10.80 -13.07
N ASP A 179 15.86 -10.36 -11.82
CA ASP A 179 15.01 -11.09 -10.89
C ASP A 179 14.07 -10.14 -10.13
N TYR A 180 12.83 -10.59 -9.95
CA TYR A 180 11.81 -9.91 -9.17
C TYR A 180 12.12 -10.12 -7.68
N TYR A 181 12.89 -9.23 -7.04
CA TYR A 181 13.15 -9.33 -5.60
C TYR A 181 12.10 -8.55 -4.81
N ILE A 182 11.40 -9.24 -3.92
CA ILE A 182 10.71 -8.59 -2.80
C ILE A 182 11.80 -8.00 -1.91
N MET A 183 11.97 -6.69 -1.93
CA MET A 183 12.89 -6.00 -1.03
C MET A 183 12.17 -5.62 0.26
N THR A 184 12.81 -5.95 1.38
CA THR A 184 12.47 -5.36 2.67
C THR A 184 13.57 -4.40 3.06
N PHE A 185 13.24 -3.15 3.36
CA PHE A 185 14.16 -2.20 3.96
C PHE A 185 13.64 -1.75 5.32
N ALA A 186 14.57 -1.47 6.22
CA ALA A 186 14.33 -0.81 7.48
C ALA A 186 15.17 0.47 7.50
N VAL A 187 14.60 1.53 8.03
CA VAL A 187 15.35 2.73 8.38
C VAL A 187 15.71 2.58 9.87
N ILE A 188 16.93 2.95 10.25
CA ILE A 188 17.44 2.85 11.63
C ILE A 188 17.85 4.27 12.03
N ASP A 189 17.34 4.75 13.17
CA ASP A 189 17.75 6.01 13.80
C ASP A 189 19.07 5.85 14.56
#